data_AF-A0A950YXK3-F1
#
_entry.id   AF-A0A950YXK3-F1
#
_cell.length_a   1.000
_cell.length_b   1.000
_cell.length_c   1.000
_cell.angle_alpha   90.00
_cell.angle_beta   90.00
_cell.angle_gamma   90.00
#
_symmetry.space_group_name_H-M   'P 1'
#
loop_
_entity.id
_entity.type
_entity.pdbx_description
1 polymer ?
#
loop_
_entity_poly.entity_id
_entity_poly.type
_entity_poly.pdbx_seq_one_letter_code
_entity_poly.pdbx_strand_id
1 'polypeptide(L)'
;MATYVEPVSSQESKKRNLVEMNWDPITRIVGSLGIFTKIDFENKEVAECYSTSSIFRGYSIFMQGKDPRDAPFITSRICGICGDNHATCAVYAANMACGMATPPMGDWILNLGEAAEYMFDHNLYQDNLVGVDFCEAMVKQTNPGVLTKAEATLSPNSDKHGFRTIADIMRALNPFTGEFYREALVMSRMTREMFCLMEGRHVHPSTLYPGGTGTVPTHQLFTDYLVRLMKYVEFMKKVVPMHDDLFDFFYQALPGYEKVGQRRILMGCWGSFNDPAVCDYRYEHMTNWGRAMYVTPSVLVDGQVVTNDLVDINLNMRILLGSSYYDDWEETGETFVSRDPLGNPVDKRHPWNQTTTPKPQKRDFKGNYTWVMSPRWLDKQTGDHLALDTGGGPLPRLWATALNGLVDIGYIKATGHSVKINL
;
A
#
# COMPACT_ATOMS: atom_id res chain seq x y z
N MET A 1 24.63 -2.95 8.12
CA MET A 1 24.36 -4.38 8.01
C MET A 1 22.87 -4.55 7.74
N ALA A 2 22.47 -5.37 6.76
CA ALA A 2 21.06 -5.72 6.63
C ALA A 2 20.65 -6.49 7.90
N THR A 3 19.53 -6.13 8.52
CA THR A 3 18.95 -6.90 9.64
C THR A 3 18.68 -8.32 9.18
N TYR A 4 19.67 -9.19 9.36
CA TYR A 4 19.48 -10.63 9.40
C TYR A 4 18.66 -10.89 10.66
N VAL A 5 17.44 -11.37 10.48
CA VAL A 5 16.76 -12.06 11.57
C VAL A 5 17.56 -13.33 11.77
N GLU A 6 18.32 -13.42 12.87
CA GLU A 6 18.97 -14.67 13.23
C GLU A 6 17.92 -15.77 13.28
N PRO A 7 18.14 -16.93 12.64
CA PRO A 7 17.24 -18.06 12.81
C PRO A 7 17.24 -18.42 14.30
N VAL A 8 16.03 -18.52 14.87
CA VAL A 8 15.81 -18.91 16.28
C VAL A 8 16.70 -20.11 16.62
N SER A 9 17.53 -19.95 17.64
CA SER A 9 18.59 -20.89 17.99
C SER A 9 18.05 -22.31 18.25
N SER A 10 18.55 -23.24 17.45
CA SER A 10 18.82 -24.66 17.74
C SER A 10 18.05 -25.31 18.91
N GLN A 11 16.87 -25.86 18.62
CA GLN A 11 16.51 -27.15 19.19
C GLN A 11 17.17 -28.24 18.33
N GLU A 12 17.70 -29.29 18.98
CA GLU A 12 18.38 -30.42 18.33
C GLU A 12 17.66 -30.85 17.06
N SER A 13 18.33 -30.66 15.91
CA SER A 13 17.77 -30.92 14.60
C SER A 13 17.51 -32.42 14.44
N LYS A 14 16.25 -32.83 14.64
CA LYS A 14 15.69 -33.87 13.78
C LYS A 14 15.97 -33.45 12.33
N LYS A 15 16.40 -34.39 11.51
CA LYS A 15 16.74 -34.16 10.10
C LYS A 15 15.50 -33.59 9.40
N ARG A 16 15.49 -32.28 9.10
CA ARG A 16 14.34 -31.62 8.47
C ARG A 16 14.19 -32.14 7.04
N ASN A 17 13.02 -32.67 6.70
CA ASN A 17 12.70 -33.08 5.34
C ASN A 17 12.04 -31.91 4.60
N LEU A 18 12.84 -31.15 3.85
CA LEU A 18 12.38 -29.94 3.15
C LEU A 18 11.82 -30.28 1.77
N VAL A 19 10.63 -29.78 1.48
CA VAL A 19 9.95 -29.90 0.18
C VAL A 19 9.92 -28.55 -0.51
N GLU A 20 10.37 -28.48 -1.75
CA GLU A 20 10.32 -27.27 -2.57
C GLU A 20 8.89 -27.07 -3.11
N MET A 21 8.33 -25.88 -2.87
CA MET A 21 7.04 -25.47 -3.44
C MET A 21 7.12 -24.05 -3.95
N ASN A 22 6.55 -23.81 -5.13
CA ASN A 22 6.54 -22.49 -5.74
C ASN A 22 5.21 -22.19 -6.45
N TRP A 23 4.92 -20.90 -6.54
CA TRP A 23 3.78 -20.36 -7.28
C TRP A 23 4.28 -19.20 -8.14
N ASP A 24 4.34 -19.42 -9.46
CA ASP A 24 4.82 -18.43 -10.45
C ASP A 24 4.03 -18.64 -11.77
N PRO A 25 3.05 -17.78 -12.09
CA PRO A 25 2.69 -16.56 -11.37
C PRO A 25 1.78 -16.83 -10.16
N ILE A 26 1.89 -15.98 -9.13
CA ILE A 26 0.80 -15.73 -8.18
C ILE A 26 -0.34 -15.06 -8.96
N THR A 27 -1.56 -15.57 -8.81
CA THR A 27 -2.78 -14.99 -9.41
C THR A 27 -3.52 -14.09 -8.43
N ARG A 28 -4.54 -13.36 -8.89
CA ARG A 28 -5.33 -12.39 -8.07
C ARG A 28 -4.47 -11.33 -7.37
N ILE A 29 -3.38 -10.92 -8.02
CA ILE A 29 -2.55 -9.78 -7.67
C ILE A 29 -2.29 -8.92 -8.92
N VAL A 30 -1.66 -7.76 -8.75
CA VAL A 30 -1.26 -6.89 -9.87
C VAL A 30 0.18 -7.16 -10.29
N GLY A 31 0.39 -7.44 -11.57
CA GLY A 31 1.72 -7.63 -12.16
C GLY A 31 2.22 -9.07 -12.11
N SER A 32 3.55 -9.23 -12.15
CA SER A 32 4.22 -10.54 -12.15
C SER A 32 4.95 -10.73 -10.83
N LEU A 33 4.51 -11.74 -10.08
CA LEU A 33 5.10 -12.16 -8.81
C LEU A 33 5.21 -13.69 -8.80
N GLY A 34 6.41 -14.18 -8.47
CA GLY A 34 6.68 -15.57 -8.14
C GLY A 34 7.15 -15.68 -6.68
N ILE A 35 6.59 -16.64 -5.95
CA ILE A 35 7.01 -17.00 -4.59
C ILE A 35 7.58 -18.42 -4.61
N PHE A 36 8.80 -18.58 -4.12
CA PHE A 36 9.53 -19.86 -4.08
C PHE A 36 9.91 -20.17 -2.64
N THR A 37 9.53 -21.36 -2.16
CA THR A 37 9.67 -21.73 -0.75
C THR A 37 10.28 -23.11 -0.57
N LYS A 38 10.92 -23.33 0.58
CA LYS A 38 11.14 -24.69 1.12
C LYS A 38 10.31 -24.87 2.37
N ILE A 39 9.51 -25.92 2.41
CA ILE A 39 8.54 -26.17 3.46
C ILE A 39 8.94 -27.43 4.21
N ASP A 40 8.96 -27.32 5.54
CA ASP A 40 9.02 -28.45 6.46
C ASP A 40 7.59 -28.81 6.86
N PHE A 41 7.03 -29.83 6.21
CA PHE A 41 5.65 -30.25 6.46
C PHE A 41 5.46 -30.92 7.83
N GLU A 42 6.50 -31.58 8.36
CA GLU A 42 6.43 -32.22 9.68
C GLU A 42 6.31 -31.16 10.78
N ASN A 43 7.10 -30.10 10.67
CA ASN A 43 7.07 -28.97 11.60
C ASN A 43 6.00 -27.91 11.25
N LYS A 44 5.39 -27.99 10.06
CA LYS A 44 4.40 -27.02 9.53
C LYS A 44 4.96 -25.60 9.42
N GLU A 45 6.20 -25.50 8.95
CA GLU A 45 6.95 -24.24 8.87
C GLU A 45 7.52 -24.03 7.47
N VAL A 46 7.61 -22.76 7.05
CA VAL A 46 8.37 -22.37 5.87
C VAL A 46 9.80 -22.07 6.30
N ALA A 47 10.76 -22.83 5.80
CA ALA A 47 12.18 -22.69 6.16
C ALA A 47 12.86 -21.52 5.45
N GLU A 48 12.49 -21.27 4.19
CA GLU A 48 12.99 -20.16 3.38
C GLU A 48 11.94 -19.73 2.35
N CYS A 49 11.97 -18.45 1.97
CA CYS A 49 11.07 -17.86 0.98
C CYS A 49 11.81 -16.83 0.13
N TYR A 50 11.66 -16.92 -1.18
CA TYR A 50 12.19 -15.98 -2.17
C TYR A 50 11.04 -15.35 -2.95
N SER A 51 11.06 -14.02 -3.07
CA SER A 51 10.08 -13.23 -3.81
C SER A 51 10.70 -12.63 -5.07
N THR A 52 10.16 -12.96 -6.25
CA THR A 52 10.70 -12.48 -7.53
C THR A 52 9.63 -11.85 -8.40
N SER A 53 9.92 -10.65 -8.94
CA SER A 53 9.27 -10.15 -10.14
C SER A 53 10.12 -10.37 -11.39
N SER A 54 9.47 -10.79 -12.47
CA SER A 54 10.09 -11.15 -13.76
C SER A 54 9.98 -10.07 -14.83
N ILE A 55 9.41 -8.89 -14.51
CA ILE A 55 9.16 -7.82 -15.48
C ILE A 55 9.92 -6.55 -15.11
N PHE A 56 10.59 -5.95 -16.10
CA PHE A 56 11.20 -4.63 -16.02
C PHE A 56 10.77 -3.76 -17.20
N ARG A 57 10.53 -2.48 -16.96
CA ARG A 57 10.07 -1.50 -17.98
C ARG A 57 10.97 -0.27 -18.15
N GLY A 58 11.84 0.04 -17.18
CA GLY A 58 12.86 1.08 -17.34
C GLY A 58 12.39 2.53 -17.30
N TYR A 59 11.40 2.88 -16.47
CA TYR A 59 10.91 4.26 -16.30
C TYR A 59 12.03 5.28 -16.04
N SER A 60 12.93 4.99 -15.09
CA SER A 60 14.06 5.88 -14.77
C SER A 60 15.02 6.12 -15.95
N ILE A 61 15.02 5.24 -16.95
CA ILE A 61 15.89 5.34 -18.13
C ILE A 61 15.20 6.22 -19.19
N PHE A 62 14.01 5.83 -19.64
CA PHE A 62 13.38 6.52 -20.76
C PHE A 62 12.77 7.89 -20.39
N MET A 63 12.57 8.18 -19.10
CA MET A 63 12.16 9.50 -18.64
C MET A 63 13.26 10.56 -18.74
N GLN A 64 14.53 10.16 -18.84
CA GLN A 64 15.63 11.11 -18.99
C GLN A 64 15.45 11.94 -20.27
N GLY A 65 15.70 13.25 -20.15
CA GLY A 65 15.56 14.22 -21.23
C GLY A 65 14.11 14.51 -21.67
N LYS A 66 13.10 14.00 -20.97
CA LYS A 66 11.69 14.37 -21.20
C LYS A 66 11.34 15.65 -20.48
N ASP A 67 10.31 16.34 -20.97
CA ASP A 67 9.79 17.54 -20.30
C ASP A 67 9.23 17.15 -18.92
N PRO A 68 9.64 17.80 -17.82
CA PRO A 68 9.12 17.49 -16.48
C PRO A 68 7.60 17.60 -16.38
N ARG A 69 6.95 18.41 -17.21
CA ARG A 69 5.48 18.56 -17.24
C ARG A 69 4.77 17.31 -17.77
N ASP A 70 5.47 16.47 -18.53
CA ASP A 70 4.95 15.19 -19.01
C ASP A 70 5.05 14.08 -17.96
N ALA A 71 5.78 14.31 -16.85
CA ALA A 71 6.05 13.29 -15.85
C ALA A 71 4.77 12.65 -15.28
N PRO A 72 3.73 13.40 -14.84
CA PRO A 72 2.50 12.79 -14.32
C PRO A 72 1.80 11.86 -15.31
N PHE A 73 1.78 12.22 -16.60
CA PHE A 73 1.18 11.37 -17.63
C PHE A 73 1.99 10.10 -17.86
N ILE A 74 3.32 10.22 -17.90
CA ILE A 74 4.21 9.09 -18.12
C ILE A 74 4.20 8.15 -16.90
N THR A 75 4.46 8.66 -15.70
CA THR A 75 4.54 7.87 -14.46
C THR A 75 3.23 7.20 -14.11
N SER A 76 2.09 7.76 -14.52
CA SER A 76 0.80 7.11 -14.34
C SER A 76 0.74 5.70 -14.95
N ARG A 77 1.53 5.43 -16.01
CA ARG A 77 1.55 4.12 -16.67
C ARG A 77 2.39 3.10 -15.91
N ILE A 78 3.01 3.47 -14.79
CA ILE A 78 3.71 2.53 -13.92
C ILE A 78 2.72 1.47 -13.43
N CYS A 79 1.48 1.81 -13.10
CA CYS A 79 0.52 0.81 -12.62
C CYS A 79 -0.85 0.95 -13.29
N GLY A 80 -1.51 -0.19 -13.51
CA GLY A 80 -2.86 -0.26 -14.08
C GLY A 80 -3.98 -0.30 -13.04
N ILE A 81 -3.65 -0.33 -11.74
CA ILE A 81 -4.63 -0.23 -10.65
C ILE A 81 -4.49 1.09 -9.87
N CYS A 82 -3.26 1.55 -9.62
CA CYS A 82 -2.93 2.75 -8.85
C CYS A 82 -2.11 3.78 -9.66
N GLY A 83 -2.46 3.93 -10.93
CA GLY A 83 -1.76 4.83 -11.86
C GLY A 83 -1.98 6.31 -11.56
N ASP A 84 -3.10 6.67 -10.96
CA ASP A 84 -3.44 8.00 -10.47
C ASP A 84 -2.54 8.43 -9.31
N ASN A 85 -2.29 7.58 -8.31
CA ASN A 85 -1.36 7.91 -7.21
C ASN A 85 0.05 8.29 -7.73
N HIS A 86 0.52 7.62 -8.79
CA HIS A 86 1.79 7.99 -9.47
C HIS A 86 1.72 9.32 -10.21
N ALA A 87 0.57 9.68 -10.77
CA ALA A 87 0.33 10.98 -11.40
C ALA A 87 0.29 12.08 -10.34
N THR A 88 -0.48 11.89 -9.27
CA THR A 88 -0.63 12.83 -8.15
C THR A 88 0.70 13.07 -7.45
N CYS A 89 1.46 12.02 -7.14
CA CYS A 89 2.81 12.17 -6.57
C CYS A 89 3.76 12.92 -7.52
N ALA A 90 3.67 12.69 -8.84
CA ALA A 90 4.48 13.41 -9.81
C ALA A 90 4.07 14.88 -9.93
N VAL A 91 2.78 15.20 -9.80
CA VAL A 91 2.28 16.58 -9.69
C VAL A 91 2.85 17.26 -8.45
N TYR A 92 2.84 16.58 -7.29
CA TYR A 92 3.43 17.13 -6.05
C TYR A 92 4.92 17.42 -6.21
N ALA A 93 5.68 16.49 -6.80
CA ALA A 93 7.10 16.69 -7.08
C ALA A 93 7.35 17.83 -8.08
N ALA A 94 6.55 17.94 -9.14
CA ALA A 94 6.65 19.00 -10.13
C ALA A 94 6.27 20.37 -9.55
N ASN A 95 5.27 20.43 -8.68
CA ASN A 95 4.89 21.64 -7.94
C ASN A 95 6.07 22.16 -7.12
N MET A 96 6.70 21.28 -6.34
CA MET A 96 7.88 21.62 -5.56
C MET A 96 9.04 22.10 -6.44
N ALA A 97 9.35 21.37 -7.52
CA ALA A 97 10.45 21.70 -8.42
C ALA A 97 10.27 23.05 -9.14
N CYS A 98 9.03 23.40 -9.50
CA CYS A 98 8.70 24.65 -10.17
C CYS A 98 8.32 25.79 -9.22
N GLY A 99 8.26 25.54 -7.90
CA GLY A 99 7.80 26.52 -6.90
C GLY A 99 6.34 26.94 -7.08
N MET A 100 5.48 26.01 -7.50
CA MET A 100 4.05 26.25 -7.74
C MET A 100 3.21 25.72 -6.58
N ALA A 101 2.22 26.51 -6.17
CA ALA A 101 1.15 26.07 -5.28
C ALA A 101 -0.11 25.79 -6.10
N THR A 102 -0.79 24.69 -5.80
CA THR A 102 -2.11 24.38 -6.37
C THR A 102 -3.15 25.32 -5.75
N PRO A 103 -4.15 25.84 -6.52
CA PRO A 103 -5.27 26.56 -5.93
C PRO A 103 -6.00 25.67 -4.90
N PRO A 104 -6.49 26.19 -3.76
CA PRO A 104 -7.08 25.35 -2.71
C PRO A 104 -8.21 24.41 -3.18
N MET A 105 -9.06 24.87 -4.10
CA MET A 105 -10.10 24.04 -4.72
C MET A 105 -9.51 22.88 -5.53
N GLY A 106 -8.36 23.09 -6.18
CA GLY A 106 -7.65 22.06 -6.91
C GLY A 106 -7.18 20.94 -5.99
N ASP A 107 -6.57 21.27 -4.85
CA ASP A 107 -6.15 20.25 -3.88
C ASP A 107 -7.34 19.49 -3.28
N TRP A 108 -8.48 20.16 -3.05
CA TRP A 108 -9.70 19.46 -2.64
C TRP A 108 -10.23 18.49 -3.70
N ILE A 109 -10.17 18.87 -4.98
CA ILE A 109 -10.54 17.97 -6.08
C ILE A 109 -9.57 16.77 -6.15
N LEU A 110 -8.25 17.00 -6.02
CA LEU A 110 -7.26 15.92 -5.95
C LEU A 110 -7.53 14.99 -4.77
N ASN A 111 -7.80 15.53 -3.57
CA ASN A 111 -8.14 14.74 -2.40
C ASN A 111 -9.42 13.92 -2.61
N LEU A 112 -10.46 14.47 -3.24
CA LEU A 112 -11.68 13.73 -3.58
C LEU A 112 -11.44 12.63 -4.62
N GLY A 113 -10.53 12.86 -5.58
CA GLY A 113 -10.09 11.88 -6.56
C GLY A 113 -9.36 10.71 -5.91
N GLU A 114 -8.27 10.99 -5.18
CA GLU A 114 -7.47 9.98 -4.48
C GLU A 114 -8.27 9.23 -3.39
N ALA A 115 -9.22 9.90 -2.74
CA ALA A 115 -10.14 9.22 -1.82
C ALA A 115 -11.06 8.23 -2.55
N ALA A 116 -11.54 8.59 -3.74
CA ALA A 116 -12.33 7.69 -4.59
C ALA A 116 -11.50 6.52 -5.12
N GLU A 117 -10.21 6.73 -5.39
CA GLU A 117 -9.28 5.65 -5.69
C GLU A 117 -9.19 4.68 -4.51
N TYR A 118 -8.97 5.15 -3.28
CA TYR A 118 -8.91 4.28 -2.10
C TYR A 118 -10.22 3.50 -1.90
N MET A 119 -11.37 4.13 -2.12
CA MET A 119 -12.67 3.46 -2.08
C MET A 119 -12.82 2.41 -3.18
N PHE A 120 -12.30 2.66 -4.38
CA PHE A 120 -12.32 1.70 -5.48
C PHE A 120 -11.38 0.51 -5.24
N ASP A 121 -10.09 0.78 -5.03
CA ASP A 121 -9.05 -0.24 -4.96
C ASP A 121 -9.30 -1.16 -3.76
N HIS A 122 -9.49 -0.60 -2.55
CA HIS A 122 -9.70 -1.41 -1.36
C HIS A 122 -10.95 -2.29 -1.46
N ASN A 123 -12.08 -1.78 -1.98
CA ASN A 123 -13.27 -2.60 -2.22
C ASN A 123 -13.00 -3.74 -3.22
N LEU A 124 -12.42 -3.43 -4.38
CA LEU A 124 -12.19 -4.44 -5.42
C LEU A 124 -11.15 -5.48 -4.97
N TYR A 125 -10.04 -5.02 -4.41
CA TYR A 125 -8.95 -5.86 -3.97
C TYR A 125 -9.38 -6.77 -2.81
N GLN A 126 -10.04 -6.21 -1.81
CA GLN A 126 -10.48 -6.97 -0.65
C GLN A 126 -11.52 -8.03 -1.02
N ASP A 127 -12.53 -7.69 -1.81
CA ASP A 127 -13.71 -8.56 -1.98
C ASP A 127 -13.72 -9.37 -3.29
N ASN A 128 -12.84 -9.06 -4.23
CA ASN A 128 -12.73 -9.80 -5.48
C ASN A 128 -11.35 -10.46 -5.70
N LEU A 129 -10.32 -10.03 -4.98
CA LEU A 129 -8.98 -10.65 -5.02
C LEU A 129 -8.73 -11.42 -3.73
N VAL A 130 -8.52 -10.74 -2.59
CA VAL A 130 -8.16 -11.37 -1.29
C VAL A 130 -9.29 -12.23 -0.74
N GLY A 131 -10.54 -11.75 -0.76
CA GLY A 131 -11.69 -12.43 -0.18
C GLY A 131 -11.99 -13.80 -0.79
N VAL A 132 -11.46 -14.07 -1.99
CA VAL A 132 -11.53 -15.40 -2.62
C VAL A 132 -10.70 -16.45 -1.86
N ASP A 133 -9.65 -16.05 -1.14
CA ASP A 133 -8.92 -16.95 -0.25
C ASP A 133 -9.78 -17.39 0.96
N PHE A 134 -10.83 -16.63 1.27
CA PHE A 134 -11.76 -16.85 2.37
C PHE A 134 -13.14 -17.37 1.90
N CYS A 135 -13.34 -17.55 0.59
CA CYS A 135 -14.63 -18.02 0.07
C CYS A 135 -14.86 -19.50 0.37
N GLU A 136 -16.13 -19.92 0.35
CA GLU A 136 -16.53 -21.31 0.66
C GLU A 136 -15.77 -22.31 -0.22
N ALA A 137 -15.65 -22.04 -1.52
CA ALA A 137 -14.97 -22.94 -2.45
C ALA A 137 -13.49 -23.17 -2.07
N MET A 138 -12.78 -22.14 -1.64
CA MET A 138 -11.36 -22.25 -1.22
C MET A 138 -11.23 -22.93 0.14
N VAL A 139 -12.03 -22.49 1.12
CA VAL A 139 -12.00 -23.04 2.48
C VAL A 139 -12.39 -24.51 2.48
N LYS A 140 -13.37 -24.91 1.66
CA LYS A 140 -13.77 -26.32 1.49
C LYS A 140 -12.64 -27.20 0.97
N GLN A 141 -11.81 -26.68 0.07
CA GLN A 141 -10.72 -27.44 -0.53
C GLN A 141 -9.51 -27.57 0.42
N THR A 142 -9.24 -26.53 1.20
CA THR A 142 -8.02 -26.44 2.02
C THR A 142 -8.24 -26.85 3.48
N ASN A 143 -9.38 -26.48 4.07
CA ASN A 143 -9.71 -26.69 5.48
C ASN A 143 -11.21 -27.06 5.66
N PRO A 144 -11.67 -28.25 5.21
CA PRO A 144 -13.08 -28.64 5.30
C PRO A 144 -13.69 -28.52 6.72
N GLY A 145 -12.89 -28.82 7.75
CA GLY A 145 -13.33 -28.70 9.14
C GLY A 145 -13.60 -27.26 9.60
N VAL A 146 -12.91 -26.27 9.01
CA VAL A 146 -13.18 -24.84 9.26
C VAL A 146 -14.53 -24.45 8.66
N LEU A 147 -14.86 -24.94 7.46
CA LEU A 147 -16.17 -24.69 6.85
C LEU A 147 -17.30 -25.27 7.72
N THR A 148 -17.16 -26.49 8.23
CA THR A 148 -18.15 -27.08 9.15
C THR A 148 -18.36 -26.22 10.40
N LYS A 149 -17.29 -25.66 10.98
CA LYS A 149 -17.42 -24.70 12.09
C LYS A 149 -18.15 -23.44 11.66
N ALA A 150 -17.85 -22.90 10.48
CA ALA A 150 -18.49 -21.71 9.94
C ALA A 150 -20.00 -21.89 9.73
N GLU A 151 -20.45 -23.09 9.34
CA GLU A 151 -21.87 -23.42 9.18
C GLU A 151 -22.65 -23.42 10.50
N ALA A 152 -21.96 -23.74 11.61
CA ALA A 152 -22.53 -23.76 12.95
C ALA A 152 -22.38 -22.42 13.70
N THR A 153 -21.59 -21.48 13.19
CA THR A 153 -21.27 -20.21 13.87
C THR A 153 -22.17 -19.09 13.37
N LEU A 154 -22.95 -18.49 14.27
CA LEU A 154 -23.75 -17.30 13.98
C LEU A 154 -22.85 -16.07 13.86
N SER A 155 -23.19 -15.16 12.94
CA SER A 155 -22.48 -13.90 12.77
C SER A 155 -22.92 -12.89 13.83
N PRO A 156 -22.01 -12.39 14.70
CA PRO A 156 -22.32 -11.41 15.74
C PRO A 156 -23.07 -10.17 15.27
N ASN A 157 -22.78 -9.67 14.06
CA ASN A 157 -23.35 -8.47 13.48
C ASN A 157 -24.38 -8.77 12.37
N SER A 158 -25.01 -9.95 12.41
CA SER A 158 -25.96 -10.40 11.38
C SER A 158 -27.10 -9.42 11.09
N ASP A 159 -27.49 -8.60 12.06
CA ASP A 159 -28.49 -7.54 11.92
C ASP A 159 -28.04 -6.38 11.01
N LYS A 160 -26.73 -6.12 10.92
CA LYS A 160 -26.16 -5.04 10.12
C LYS A 160 -25.88 -5.44 8.68
N HIS A 161 -25.42 -6.68 8.47
CA HIS A 161 -24.99 -7.14 7.14
C HIS A 161 -25.87 -8.22 6.51
N GLY A 162 -26.82 -8.81 7.26
CA GLY A 162 -27.84 -9.72 6.74
C GLY A 162 -27.41 -11.19 6.59
N PHE A 163 -26.17 -11.54 6.94
CA PHE A 163 -25.67 -12.92 6.90
C PHE A 163 -25.85 -13.59 8.26
N ARG A 164 -26.58 -14.69 8.31
CA ARG A 164 -26.91 -15.38 9.58
C ARG A 164 -25.70 -16.11 10.16
N THR A 165 -24.93 -16.78 9.32
CA THR A 165 -23.75 -17.55 9.71
C THR A 165 -22.50 -17.09 8.98
N ILE A 166 -21.33 -17.42 9.53
CA ILE A 166 -20.05 -17.13 8.87
C ILE A 166 -19.94 -17.83 7.51
N ALA A 167 -20.49 -19.05 7.39
CA ALA A 167 -20.52 -19.75 6.11
C ALA A 167 -21.34 -19.01 5.04
N ASP A 168 -22.36 -18.24 5.43
CA ASP A 168 -23.13 -17.43 4.47
C ASP A 168 -22.28 -16.29 3.89
N ILE A 169 -21.41 -15.67 4.71
CA ILE A 169 -20.40 -14.69 4.25
C ILE A 169 -19.43 -15.37 3.27
N MET A 170 -18.87 -16.53 3.63
CA MET A 170 -17.94 -17.28 2.77
C MET A 170 -18.57 -17.65 1.42
N ARG A 171 -19.86 -18.01 1.40
CA ARG A 171 -20.61 -18.29 0.16
C ARG A 171 -20.81 -17.04 -0.68
N ALA A 172 -21.09 -15.91 -0.04
CA ALA A 172 -21.27 -14.63 -0.72
C ALA A 172 -19.99 -14.10 -1.38
N LEU A 173 -18.81 -14.58 -0.94
CA LEU A 173 -17.50 -14.29 -1.52
C LEU A 173 -17.10 -15.23 -2.68
N ASN A 174 -17.90 -16.26 -3.00
CA ASN A 174 -17.56 -17.17 -4.10
C ASN A 174 -17.48 -16.41 -5.44
N PRO A 175 -16.43 -16.64 -6.27
CA PRO A 175 -16.25 -15.91 -7.52
C PRO A 175 -17.45 -16.01 -8.46
N PHE A 176 -17.93 -14.85 -8.92
CA PHE A 176 -19.08 -14.65 -9.83
C PHE A 176 -20.46 -15.11 -9.32
N THR A 177 -20.54 -16.18 -8.52
CA THR A 177 -21.79 -16.75 -8.02
C THR A 177 -22.19 -16.23 -6.64
N GLY A 178 -21.22 -15.79 -5.83
CA GLY A 178 -21.46 -15.12 -4.56
C GLY A 178 -22.09 -13.74 -4.75
N GLU A 179 -23.09 -13.42 -3.92
CA GLU A 179 -23.80 -12.15 -4.04
C GLU A 179 -22.93 -10.94 -3.66
N PHE A 180 -22.13 -11.05 -2.60
CA PHE A 180 -21.28 -9.96 -2.14
C PHE A 180 -20.09 -9.73 -3.10
N TYR A 181 -19.54 -10.79 -3.68
CA TYR A 181 -18.56 -10.69 -4.76
C TYR A 181 -19.09 -9.85 -5.94
N ARG A 182 -20.35 -10.07 -6.35
CA ARG A 182 -20.98 -9.28 -7.43
C ARG A 182 -21.34 -7.86 -6.99
N GLU A 183 -21.77 -7.68 -5.75
CA GLU A 183 -22.07 -6.37 -5.17
C GLU A 183 -20.82 -5.47 -5.16
N ALA A 184 -19.69 -5.99 -4.68
CA ALA A 184 -18.39 -5.31 -4.69
C ALA A 184 -17.95 -4.93 -6.11
N LEU A 185 -18.20 -5.76 -7.12
CA LEU A 185 -17.93 -5.40 -8.52
C LEU A 185 -18.76 -4.20 -8.99
N VAL A 186 -20.02 -4.10 -8.56
CA VAL A 186 -20.87 -2.94 -8.88
C VAL A 186 -20.39 -1.69 -8.14
N MET A 187 -20.04 -1.82 -6.85
CA MET A 187 -19.48 -0.72 -6.08
C MET A 187 -18.18 -0.21 -6.70
N SER A 188 -17.30 -1.09 -7.18
CA SER A 188 -16.06 -0.71 -7.87
C SER A 188 -16.30 0.15 -9.11
N ARG A 189 -17.44 -0.02 -9.81
CA ARG A 189 -17.78 0.82 -10.97
C ARG A 189 -18.22 2.20 -10.51
N MET A 190 -19.08 2.26 -9.49
CA MET A 190 -19.59 3.51 -8.95
C MET A 190 -18.48 4.37 -8.34
N THR A 191 -17.55 3.77 -7.59
CA THR A 191 -16.41 4.48 -7.01
C THR A 191 -15.44 4.97 -8.08
N ARG A 192 -15.27 4.24 -9.20
CA ARG A 192 -14.55 4.77 -10.36
C ARG A 192 -15.27 5.90 -11.07
N GLU A 193 -16.61 5.93 -11.10
CA GLU A 193 -17.33 7.11 -11.58
C GLU A 193 -17.04 8.33 -10.70
N MET A 194 -16.98 8.16 -9.37
CA MET A 194 -16.57 9.23 -8.44
C MET A 194 -15.17 9.74 -8.75
N PHE A 195 -14.22 8.83 -8.99
CA PHE A 195 -12.87 9.17 -9.42
C PHE A 195 -12.88 9.96 -10.74
N CYS A 196 -13.61 9.48 -11.76
CA CYS A 196 -13.68 10.14 -13.07
C CYS A 196 -14.29 11.54 -13.01
N LEU A 197 -15.20 11.82 -12.06
CA LEU A 197 -15.71 13.18 -11.84
C LEU A 197 -14.58 14.14 -11.45
N MET A 198 -13.61 13.68 -10.64
CA MET A 198 -12.52 14.52 -10.12
C MET A 198 -11.29 14.54 -11.03
N GLU A 199 -10.96 13.41 -11.66
CA GLU A 199 -9.70 13.22 -12.38
C GLU A 199 -9.86 12.88 -13.88
N GLY A 200 -11.10 12.91 -14.36
CA GLY A 200 -11.49 12.76 -15.76
C GLY A 200 -11.70 11.32 -16.21
N ARG A 201 -10.75 10.41 -15.97
CA ARG A 201 -10.86 8.98 -16.34
C ARG A 201 -9.95 8.09 -15.52
N HIS A 202 -10.42 6.87 -15.21
CA HIS A 202 -9.66 5.86 -14.46
C HIS A 202 -8.94 4.86 -15.38
N VAL A 203 -7.76 4.32 -15.04
CA VAL A 203 -6.87 4.64 -13.89
C VAL A 203 -5.85 5.74 -14.21
N HIS A 204 -5.75 6.11 -15.48
CA HIS A 204 -4.78 7.10 -15.93
C HIS A 204 -5.45 8.46 -16.09
N PRO A 205 -5.35 9.35 -15.09
CA PRO A 205 -6.11 10.58 -15.07
C PRO A 205 -5.77 11.47 -16.26
N SER A 206 -6.73 12.32 -16.64
CA SER A 206 -6.59 13.22 -17.78
C SER A 206 -6.66 14.69 -17.40
N THR A 207 -7.14 15.01 -16.20
CA THR A 207 -7.31 16.41 -15.75
C THR A 207 -6.29 16.83 -14.70
N LEU A 208 -5.35 15.97 -14.29
CA LEU A 208 -4.27 16.33 -13.37
C LEU A 208 -3.08 16.96 -14.11
N TYR A 209 -2.58 18.08 -13.59
CA TYR A 209 -1.43 18.80 -14.14
C TYR A 209 -0.57 19.39 -13.02
N PRO A 210 0.74 19.62 -13.24
CA PRO A 210 1.52 20.48 -12.36
C PRO A 210 0.83 21.84 -12.22
N GLY A 211 0.58 22.27 -10.97
CA GLY A 211 -0.14 23.49 -10.62
C GLY A 211 -1.66 23.32 -10.42
N GLY A 212 -2.23 22.12 -10.60
CA GLY A 212 -3.61 21.82 -10.20
C GLY A 212 -4.38 20.88 -11.11
N THR A 213 -5.63 21.22 -11.39
CA THR A 213 -6.55 20.36 -12.16
C THR A 213 -7.33 21.13 -13.21
N GLY A 214 -7.62 20.48 -14.35
CA GLY A 214 -8.52 20.96 -15.38
C GLY A 214 -10.00 20.67 -15.11
N THR A 215 -10.32 19.99 -14.03
CA THR A 215 -11.70 19.70 -13.62
C THR A 215 -12.44 20.99 -13.29
N VAL A 216 -13.60 21.21 -13.93
CA VAL A 216 -14.38 22.45 -13.77
C VAL A 216 -15.28 22.36 -12.54
N PRO A 217 -15.03 23.14 -11.46
CA PRO A 217 -15.81 23.07 -10.24
C PRO A 217 -17.23 23.63 -10.47
N THR A 218 -18.25 22.79 -10.24
CA THR A 218 -19.66 23.18 -10.34
C THR A 218 -20.48 22.53 -9.23
N HIS A 219 -21.63 23.12 -8.88
CA HIS A 219 -22.56 22.50 -7.93
C HIS A 219 -23.00 21.10 -8.39
N GLN A 220 -23.18 20.90 -9.70
CA GLN A 220 -23.55 19.62 -10.28
C GLN A 220 -22.45 18.57 -10.06
N LEU A 221 -21.19 18.91 -10.34
CA LEU A 221 -20.04 18.02 -10.14
C LEU A 221 -20.02 17.44 -8.72
N PHE A 222 -20.13 18.31 -7.71
CA PHE A 222 -20.05 17.87 -6.32
C PHE A 222 -21.31 17.14 -5.86
N THR A 223 -22.48 17.49 -6.37
CA THR A 223 -23.72 16.75 -6.10
C THR A 223 -23.64 15.33 -6.67
N ASP A 224 -23.11 15.18 -7.89
CA ASP A 224 -22.93 13.87 -8.54
C ASP A 224 -21.95 12.97 -7.78
N TYR A 225 -20.87 13.55 -7.23
CA TYR A 225 -19.94 12.84 -6.36
C TYR A 225 -20.59 12.47 -5.03
N LEU A 226 -21.27 13.42 -4.38
CA LEU A 226 -21.87 13.25 -3.06
C LEU A 226 -22.95 12.15 -3.05
N VAL A 227 -23.82 12.10 -4.06
CA VAL A 227 -24.85 11.05 -4.15
C VAL A 227 -24.25 9.65 -4.24
N ARG A 228 -23.09 9.50 -4.89
CA ARG A 228 -22.35 8.23 -4.95
C ARG A 228 -21.62 7.94 -3.64
N LEU A 229 -21.00 8.95 -3.05
CA LEU A 229 -20.36 8.85 -1.74
C LEU A 229 -21.34 8.34 -0.68
N MET A 230 -22.57 8.87 -0.63
CA MET A 230 -23.58 8.43 0.34
C MET A 230 -23.96 6.95 0.17
N LYS A 231 -24.02 6.44 -1.06
CA LYS A 231 -24.23 5.00 -1.30
C LYS A 231 -23.05 4.17 -0.80
N TYR A 232 -21.83 4.65 -1.01
CA TYR A 232 -20.63 3.96 -0.51
C TYR A 232 -20.53 4.00 1.02
N VAL A 233 -20.91 5.11 1.66
CA VAL A 233 -20.98 5.21 3.13
C VAL A 233 -21.95 4.17 3.70
N GLU A 234 -23.15 4.05 3.12
CA GLU A 234 -24.13 3.02 3.51
C GLU A 234 -23.57 1.60 3.30
N PHE A 235 -22.89 1.37 2.17
CA PHE A 235 -22.22 0.09 1.90
C PHE A 235 -21.17 -0.22 2.98
N MET A 236 -20.33 0.75 3.37
CA MET A 236 -19.31 0.53 4.40
C MET A 236 -19.89 0.23 5.78
N LYS A 237 -21.07 0.74 6.12
CA LYS A 237 -21.79 0.39 7.38
C LYS A 237 -22.15 -1.10 7.45
N LYS A 238 -22.34 -1.74 6.30
CA LYS A 238 -22.50 -3.20 6.16
C LYS A 238 -21.15 -3.91 6.09
N VAL A 239 -20.19 -3.40 5.31
CA VAL A 239 -18.92 -4.10 5.00
C VAL A 239 -18.00 -4.24 6.21
N VAL A 240 -17.85 -3.18 7.00
CA VAL A 240 -16.96 -3.21 8.19
C VAL A 240 -17.34 -4.33 9.15
N PRO A 241 -18.58 -4.39 9.68
CA PRO A 241 -18.95 -5.46 10.61
C PRO A 241 -18.98 -6.86 9.97
N MET A 242 -19.24 -6.96 8.67
CA MET A 242 -19.17 -8.25 7.96
C MET A 242 -17.74 -8.81 7.94
N HIS A 243 -16.75 -7.95 7.71
CA HIS A 243 -15.34 -8.34 7.75
C HIS A 243 -14.85 -8.58 9.17
N ASP A 244 -15.30 -7.81 10.16
CA ASP A 244 -15.00 -8.08 11.57
C ASP A 244 -15.43 -9.50 11.94
N ASP A 245 -16.69 -9.87 11.64
CA ASP A 245 -17.23 -11.21 11.92
C ASP A 245 -16.42 -12.32 11.23
N LEU A 246 -16.05 -12.12 9.95
CA LEU A 246 -15.28 -13.09 9.19
C LEU A 246 -13.84 -13.24 9.73
N PHE A 247 -13.14 -12.13 9.97
CA PHE A 247 -11.74 -12.17 10.39
C PHE A 247 -11.59 -12.65 11.83
N ASP A 248 -12.46 -12.23 12.74
CA ASP A 248 -12.48 -12.73 14.11
C ASP A 248 -12.78 -14.24 14.16
N PHE A 249 -13.67 -14.72 13.29
CA PHE A 249 -13.93 -16.16 13.16
C PHE A 249 -12.65 -16.94 12.82
N PHE A 250 -11.79 -16.45 11.93
CA PHE A 250 -10.56 -17.18 11.57
C PHE A 250 -9.59 -17.33 12.75
N TYR A 251 -9.48 -16.31 13.62
CA TYR A 251 -8.69 -16.44 14.85
C TYR A 251 -9.23 -17.52 15.80
N GLN A 252 -10.56 -17.67 15.87
CA GLN A 252 -11.19 -18.68 16.73
C GLN A 252 -11.16 -20.08 16.11
N ALA A 253 -11.42 -20.18 14.80
CA ALA A 253 -11.54 -21.44 14.09
C ALA A 253 -10.19 -22.15 13.89
N LEU A 254 -9.11 -21.37 13.78
CA LEU A 254 -7.73 -21.82 13.61
C LEU A 254 -6.82 -21.21 14.69
N PRO A 255 -6.76 -21.77 15.90
CA PRO A 255 -5.88 -21.26 16.96
C PRO A 255 -4.42 -21.15 16.47
N GLY A 256 -3.81 -19.98 16.66
CA GLY A 256 -2.47 -19.66 16.15
C GLY A 256 -2.47 -18.88 14.83
N TYR A 257 -3.63 -18.57 14.23
CA TYR A 257 -3.72 -17.81 12.98
C TYR A 257 -3.13 -16.39 13.10
N GLU A 258 -3.04 -15.83 14.31
CA GLU A 258 -2.34 -14.58 14.62
C GLU A 258 -0.84 -14.60 14.29
N LYS A 259 -0.25 -15.78 14.06
CA LYS A 259 1.13 -15.95 13.60
C LYS A 259 1.28 -15.91 12.08
N VAL A 260 0.19 -16.07 11.33
CA VAL A 260 0.22 -16.08 9.86
C VAL A 260 0.57 -14.70 9.35
N GLY A 261 1.66 -14.60 8.59
CA GLY A 261 2.16 -13.32 8.08
C GLY A 261 2.75 -12.39 9.14
N GLN A 262 2.91 -12.86 10.39
CA GLN A 262 3.47 -12.03 11.46
C GLN A 262 4.88 -11.55 11.09
N ARG A 263 5.13 -10.26 11.30
CA ARG A 263 6.42 -9.61 11.12
C ARG A 263 6.71 -8.70 12.31
N ARG A 264 7.98 -8.39 12.56
CA ARG A 264 8.37 -7.29 13.46
C ARG A 264 7.69 -6.00 13.00
N ILE A 265 7.21 -5.18 13.92
CA ILE A 265 6.55 -3.90 13.61
C ILE A 265 7.60 -2.95 13.04
N LEU A 266 7.69 -2.91 11.71
CA LEU A 266 8.58 -2.03 10.96
C LEU A 266 7.74 -1.35 9.89
N MET A 267 6.98 -0.34 10.27
CA MET A 267 5.96 0.26 9.40
C MET A 267 6.38 1.63 8.89
N GLY A 268 6.07 1.93 7.62
CA GLY A 268 6.26 3.24 7.02
C GLY A 268 4.97 3.80 6.42
N CYS A 269 4.65 5.05 6.76
CA CYS A 269 3.59 5.86 6.15
C CYS A 269 4.14 7.24 5.81
N TRP A 270 3.91 7.76 4.61
CA TRP A 270 4.40 9.07 4.17
C TRP A 270 3.29 10.11 4.04
N GLY A 271 2.18 9.90 4.75
CA GLY A 271 0.99 10.72 4.68
C GLY A 271 0.20 10.53 3.38
N SER A 272 -0.89 11.28 3.22
CA SER A 272 -1.79 11.12 2.06
C SER A 272 -2.43 12.44 1.63
N PHE A 273 -3.52 12.86 2.27
CA PHE A 273 -4.32 14.00 1.81
C PHE A 273 -3.76 15.31 2.33
N ASN A 274 -3.32 16.19 1.43
CA ASN A 274 -2.79 17.50 1.77
C ASN A 274 -3.90 18.41 2.33
N ASP A 275 -3.58 19.20 3.36
CA ASP A 275 -4.40 20.33 3.78
C ASP A 275 -4.06 21.56 2.92
N PRO A 276 -4.97 22.06 2.07
CA PRO A 276 -4.70 23.19 1.18
C PRO A 276 -4.49 24.51 1.92
N ALA A 277 -4.82 24.60 3.21
CA ALA A 277 -4.55 25.77 4.04
C ALA A 277 -3.09 25.85 4.49
N VAL A 278 -2.34 24.75 4.40
CA VAL A 278 -0.96 24.64 4.92
C VAL A 278 0.02 24.24 3.82
N CYS A 279 -0.37 23.36 2.90
CA CYS A 279 0.52 22.83 1.86
C CYS A 279 0.75 23.85 0.75
N ASP A 280 1.98 24.35 0.67
CA ASP A 280 2.46 25.22 -0.40
C ASP A 280 3.44 24.49 -1.34
N TYR A 281 3.63 23.18 -1.13
CA TYR A 281 4.56 22.32 -1.85
C TYR A 281 6.03 22.74 -1.79
N ARG A 282 6.41 23.66 -0.88
CA ARG A 282 7.80 24.09 -0.72
C ARG A 282 8.55 23.13 0.19
N TYR A 283 9.80 22.81 -0.18
CA TYR A 283 10.61 21.86 0.59
C TYR A 283 10.92 22.39 1.99
N GLU A 284 11.17 23.69 2.10
CA GLU A 284 11.52 24.38 3.34
C GLU A 284 10.40 24.27 4.39
N HIS A 285 9.16 24.08 3.95
CA HIS A 285 7.98 23.95 4.79
C HIS A 285 7.45 22.51 4.86
N MET A 286 8.14 21.54 4.25
CA MET A 286 7.68 20.15 4.09
C MET A 286 7.38 19.43 5.39
N THR A 287 8.19 19.67 6.42
CA THR A 287 7.93 19.19 7.77
C THR A 287 6.58 19.67 8.31
N ASN A 288 6.21 20.93 8.04
CA ASN A 288 5.01 21.55 8.59
C ASN A 288 3.75 21.09 7.85
N TRP A 289 3.73 21.21 6.52
CA TRP A 289 2.55 20.78 5.76
C TRP A 289 2.39 19.26 5.73
N GLY A 290 3.48 18.49 5.83
CA GLY A 290 3.42 17.03 5.98
C GLY A 290 2.67 16.61 7.25
N ARG A 291 2.90 17.29 8.37
CA ARG A 291 2.19 17.04 9.63
C ARG A 291 0.71 17.43 9.59
N ALA A 292 0.34 18.34 8.68
CA ALA A 292 -1.03 18.81 8.52
C ALA A 292 -1.89 17.89 7.62
N MET A 293 -1.30 16.87 7.00
CA MET A 293 -2.06 15.92 6.18
C MET A 293 -3.13 15.17 6.99
N TYR A 294 -4.28 14.89 6.37
CA TYR A 294 -5.39 14.15 7.02
C TYR A 294 -5.11 12.65 7.23
N VAL A 295 -3.95 12.18 6.75
CA VAL A 295 -3.29 10.94 7.16
C VAL A 295 -1.87 11.33 7.54
N THR A 296 -1.49 11.12 8.79
CA THR A 296 -0.20 11.62 9.28
C THR A 296 0.97 10.75 8.79
N PRO A 297 2.06 11.32 8.26
CA PRO A 297 3.28 10.58 7.97
C PRO A 297 3.94 10.07 9.24
N SER A 298 4.52 8.87 9.22
CA SER A 298 5.25 8.31 10.35
C SER A 298 6.13 7.12 9.94
N VAL A 299 7.26 6.97 10.61
CA VAL A 299 7.99 5.70 10.71
C VAL A 299 7.73 5.11 12.09
N LEU A 300 7.34 3.83 12.13
CA LEU A 300 7.05 3.11 13.35
C LEU A 300 7.97 1.89 13.48
N VAL A 301 8.64 1.79 14.62
CA VAL A 301 9.50 0.66 14.97
C VAL A 301 9.06 0.11 16.32
N ASP A 302 8.70 -1.17 16.36
CA ASP A 302 8.28 -1.89 17.56
C ASP A 302 7.15 -1.18 18.34
N GLY A 303 6.20 -0.60 17.59
CA GLY A 303 5.05 0.13 18.14
C GLY A 303 5.31 1.57 18.57
N GLN A 304 6.53 2.08 18.38
CA GLN A 304 6.91 3.45 18.75
C GLN A 304 7.02 4.35 17.53
N VAL A 305 6.59 5.60 17.66
CA VAL A 305 6.81 6.65 16.66
C VAL A 305 8.28 7.05 16.69
N VAL A 306 9.00 6.76 15.60
CA VAL A 306 10.40 7.19 15.43
C VAL A 306 10.45 8.64 14.95
N THR A 307 9.67 8.96 13.93
CA THR A 307 9.58 10.31 13.36
C THR A 307 8.29 10.46 12.56
N ASN A 308 7.76 11.68 12.53
CA ASN A 308 6.65 12.12 11.66
C ASN A 308 7.08 13.29 10.75
N ASP A 309 8.37 13.54 10.67
CA ASP A 309 8.95 14.62 9.87
C ASP A 309 9.26 14.12 8.46
N LEU A 310 8.56 14.64 7.45
CA LEU A 310 8.74 14.22 6.06
C LEU A 310 10.18 14.45 5.55
N VAL A 311 10.88 15.50 6.01
CA VAL A 311 12.28 15.75 5.60
C VAL A 311 13.19 14.65 6.16
N ASP A 312 13.03 14.30 7.44
CA ASP A 312 13.84 13.24 8.06
C ASP A 312 13.51 11.86 7.47
N ILE A 313 12.22 11.56 7.22
CA ILE A 313 11.81 10.33 6.53
C ILE A 313 12.48 10.25 5.16
N ASN A 314 12.44 11.33 4.37
CA ASN A 314 13.02 11.41 3.04
C ASN A 314 14.54 11.17 3.06
N LEU A 315 15.28 11.94 3.86
CA LEU A 315 16.75 11.88 3.91
C LEU A 315 17.31 10.52 4.33
N ASN A 316 16.50 9.70 5.02
CA ASN A 316 16.89 8.38 5.50
C ASN A 316 16.54 7.24 4.53
N MET A 317 15.96 7.53 3.36
CA MET A 317 15.74 6.51 2.33
C MET A 317 17.05 6.03 1.70
N ARG A 318 17.21 4.72 1.57
CA ARG A 318 18.36 4.06 0.91
C ARG A 318 17.86 3.01 -0.07
N ILE A 319 18.23 3.13 -1.34
CA ILE A 319 17.99 2.07 -2.33
C ILE A 319 19.21 1.18 -2.37
N LEU A 320 19.07 0.00 -1.78
CA LEU A 320 20.10 -1.04 -1.82
C LEU A 320 19.81 -2.01 -2.97
N LEU A 321 20.83 -2.79 -3.33
CA LEU A 321 20.73 -3.92 -4.25
C LEU A 321 20.82 -5.25 -3.46
N GLY A 322 21.78 -6.11 -3.81
CA GLY A 322 22.09 -7.37 -3.12
C GLY A 322 21.54 -8.61 -3.81
N SER A 323 20.33 -8.54 -4.38
CA SER A 323 19.70 -9.69 -5.06
C SER A 323 18.96 -9.31 -6.34
N SER A 324 19.32 -8.15 -6.91
CA SER A 324 18.59 -7.49 -7.97
C SER A 324 19.38 -7.45 -9.27
N TYR A 325 18.71 -7.49 -10.42
CA TYR A 325 19.32 -7.51 -11.75
C TYR A 325 19.83 -6.13 -12.22
N TYR A 326 20.69 -5.49 -11.44
CA TYR A 326 21.25 -4.17 -11.72
C TYR A 326 22.74 -4.13 -11.37
N ASP A 327 23.51 -3.36 -12.14
CA ASP A 327 24.83 -2.93 -11.70
C ASP A 327 24.69 -1.80 -10.67
N ASP A 328 25.59 -1.78 -9.68
CA ASP A 328 25.60 -0.75 -8.64
C ASP A 328 26.13 0.58 -9.16
N TRP A 329 25.58 1.69 -8.67
CA TRP A 329 25.93 3.04 -9.06
C TRP A 329 26.77 3.79 -8.00
N GLU A 330 27.08 3.18 -6.86
CA GLU A 330 27.81 3.88 -5.78
C GLU A 330 29.22 4.36 -6.22
N GLU A 331 29.91 3.53 -7.01
CA GLU A 331 31.25 3.83 -7.53
C GLU A 331 31.23 4.46 -8.93
N THR A 332 30.21 4.13 -9.73
CA THR A 332 30.16 4.45 -11.17
C THR A 332 29.16 5.55 -11.52
N GLY A 333 28.21 5.84 -10.63
CA GLY A 333 27.14 6.80 -10.82
C GLY A 333 27.57 8.22 -10.47
N GLU A 334 27.08 9.17 -11.26
CA GLU A 334 27.18 10.59 -10.94
C GLU A 334 26.27 10.93 -9.76
N THR A 335 26.77 11.72 -8.81
CA THR A 335 25.98 12.24 -7.69
C THR A 335 25.40 13.60 -8.09
N PHE A 336 24.13 13.63 -8.48
CA PHE A 336 23.46 14.86 -8.94
C PHE A 336 23.09 15.81 -7.80
N VAL A 337 22.70 15.27 -6.64
CA VAL A 337 22.18 16.02 -5.50
C VAL A 337 22.99 15.68 -4.26
N SER A 338 23.90 16.57 -3.86
CA SER A 338 24.73 16.40 -2.67
C SER A 338 24.09 16.96 -1.39
N ARG A 339 23.19 17.94 -1.53
CA ARG A 339 22.43 18.55 -0.44
C ARG A 339 20.98 18.81 -0.85
N ASP A 340 20.07 18.73 0.11
CA ASP A 340 18.67 19.14 -0.07
C ASP A 340 18.52 20.68 -0.03
N PRO A 341 17.34 21.25 -0.30
CA PRO A 341 17.10 22.70 -0.20
C PRO A 341 17.34 23.31 1.19
N LEU A 342 17.30 22.51 2.26
CA LEU A 342 17.62 22.93 3.63
C LEU A 342 19.12 22.83 3.94
N GLY A 343 19.94 22.36 3.01
CA GLY A 343 21.38 22.19 3.13
C GLY A 343 21.80 20.89 3.80
N ASN A 344 20.89 19.96 4.10
CA ASN A 344 21.23 18.66 4.68
C ASN A 344 21.94 17.77 3.65
N PRO A 345 22.93 16.96 4.04
CA PRO A 345 23.61 16.05 3.12
C PRO A 345 22.67 14.96 2.60
N VAL A 346 22.75 14.68 1.30
CA VAL A 346 21.97 13.64 0.63
C VAL A 346 22.90 12.49 0.24
N ASP A 347 22.54 11.28 0.63
CA ASP A 347 23.33 10.07 0.42
C ASP A 347 23.36 9.65 -1.07
N LYS A 348 24.44 9.01 -1.52
CA LYS A 348 24.52 8.44 -2.88
C LYS A 348 23.50 7.32 -3.12
N ARG A 349 23.10 6.61 -2.08
CA ARG A 349 22.04 5.59 -2.10
C ARG A 349 20.63 6.19 -2.01
N HIS A 350 20.49 7.50 -1.80
CA HIS A 350 19.19 8.17 -1.84
C HIS A 350 18.63 8.15 -3.28
N PRO A 351 17.30 8.00 -3.49
CA PRO A 351 16.71 7.98 -4.82
C PRO A 351 17.05 9.18 -5.73
N TRP A 352 17.35 10.35 -5.17
CA TRP A 352 17.82 11.52 -5.94
C TRP A 352 19.15 11.31 -6.67
N ASN A 353 19.98 10.36 -6.22
CA ASN A 353 21.30 10.06 -6.80
C ASN A 353 21.35 8.69 -7.49
N GLN A 354 20.22 8.01 -7.60
CA GLN A 354 20.15 6.68 -8.18
C GLN A 354 20.34 6.73 -9.70
N THR A 355 21.23 5.88 -10.21
CA THR A 355 21.33 5.56 -11.64
C THR A 355 20.92 4.11 -11.87
N THR A 356 19.86 3.88 -12.64
CA THR A 356 19.33 2.53 -12.90
C THR A 356 20.01 1.90 -14.13
N THR A 357 20.95 0.98 -13.88
CA THR A 357 21.68 0.25 -14.93
C THR A 357 21.23 -1.22 -14.96
N PRO A 358 20.25 -1.60 -15.81
CA PRO A 358 19.68 -2.95 -15.81
C PRO A 358 20.66 -3.97 -16.39
N LYS A 359 20.74 -5.13 -15.75
CA LYS A 359 21.61 -6.25 -16.14
C LYS A 359 20.81 -7.54 -16.22
N PRO A 360 20.15 -7.82 -17.36
CA PRO A 360 19.44 -9.08 -17.56
C PRO A 360 20.38 -10.27 -17.34
N GLN A 361 19.98 -11.21 -16.50
CA GLN A 361 20.80 -12.36 -16.12
C GLN A 361 19.93 -13.57 -15.77
N LYS A 362 20.56 -14.75 -15.67
CA LYS A 362 19.89 -15.96 -15.18
C LYS A 362 19.55 -15.79 -13.69
N ARG A 363 18.34 -16.21 -13.30
CA ARG A 363 17.88 -16.25 -11.91
C ARG A 363 18.73 -17.22 -11.08
N ASP A 364 19.28 -16.74 -9.97
CA ASP A 364 19.98 -17.53 -8.95
C ASP A 364 19.57 -17.07 -7.55
N PHE A 365 18.88 -17.94 -6.80
CA PHE A 365 18.41 -17.64 -5.44
C PHE A 365 19.54 -17.51 -4.41
N LYS A 366 20.78 -17.90 -4.77
CA LYS A 366 21.98 -17.62 -3.97
C LYS A 366 22.68 -16.32 -4.35
N GLY A 367 22.26 -15.68 -5.45
CA GLY A 367 22.77 -14.42 -5.97
C GLY A 367 21.62 -13.47 -6.30
N ASN A 368 21.58 -12.95 -7.53
CA ASN A 368 20.46 -12.12 -7.97
C ASN A 368 19.33 -12.99 -8.54
N TYR A 369 18.12 -12.68 -8.12
CA TYR A 369 16.94 -13.44 -8.52
C TYR A 369 15.73 -12.59 -8.89
N THR A 370 15.81 -11.26 -8.87
CA THR A 370 14.65 -10.41 -9.16
C THR A 370 14.98 -9.06 -9.80
N TRP A 371 14.00 -8.46 -10.51
CA TRP A 371 14.04 -7.06 -10.91
C TRP A 371 13.66 -6.08 -9.78
N VAL A 372 13.19 -6.55 -8.62
CA VAL A 372 12.85 -5.65 -7.51
C VAL A 372 14.13 -5.23 -6.80
N MET A 373 14.34 -3.92 -6.60
CA MET A 373 15.42 -3.39 -5.75
C MET A 373 15.08 -3.54 -4.26
N SER A 374 16.03 -3.22 -3.37
CA SER A 374 15.84 -3.32 -1.92
C SER A 374 15.79 -1.94 -1.24
N PRO A 375 14.66 -1.21 -1.32
CA PRO A 375 14.46 -0.01 -0.50
C PRO A 375 14.60 -0.33 0.99
N ARG A 376 15.33 0.51 1.72
CA ARG A 376 15.50 0.47 3.17
C ARG A 376 15.39 1.87 3.74
N TRP A 377 15.07 1.94 5.03
CA TRP A 377 15.10 3.17 5.79
C TRP A 377 16.23 3.11 6.81
N LEU A 378 17.12 4.10 6.80
CA LEU A 378 18.24 4.18 7.72
C LEU A 378 17.74 4.66 9.09
N ASP A 379 17.76 3.77 10.07
CA ASP A 379 17.56 4.15 11.46
C ASP A 379 18.87 4.69 12.04
N LYS A 380 18.92 6.01 12.26
CA LYS A 380 20.10 6.69 12.80
C LYS A 380 20.43 6.27 14.24
N GLN A 381 19.47 5.73 14.99
CA GLN A 381 19.69 5.32 16.38
C GLN A 381 20.53 4.04 16.46
N THR A 382 20.32 3.11 15.53
CA THR A 382 20.98 1.81 15.49
C THR A 382 22.05 1.71 14.40
N GLY A 383 21.95 2.52 13.34
CA GLY A 383 22.73 2.40 12.11
C GLY A 383 22.18 1.34 11.14
N ASP A 384 21.04 0.74 11.46
CA ASP A 384 20.44 -0.34 10.67
C ASP A 384 19.71 0.19 9.43
N HIS A 385 19.73 -0.64 8.38
CA HIS A 385 18.93 -0.41 7.18
C HIS A 385 17.65 -1.24 7.27
N LEU A 386 16.61 -0.64 7.84
CA LEU A 386 15.36 -1.31 8.16
C LEU A 386 14.54 -1.61 6.91
N ALA A 387 14.06 -2.84 6.82
CA ALA A 387 13.13 -3.28 5.78
C ALA A 387 11.69 -2.96 6.20
N LEU A 388 11.36 -1.67 6.20
CA LEU A 388 10.00 -1.19 6.48
C LEU A 388 9.01 -1.82 5.48
N ASP A 389 7.83 -2.16 5.98
CA ASP A 389 6.68 -2.57 5.18
C ASP A 389 5.56 -1.54 5.27
N THR A 390 4.71 -1.52 4.25
CA THR A 390 3.55 -0.63 4.21
C THR A 390 2.29 -1.32 4.71
N GLY A 391 2.35 -2.57 5.20
CA GLY A 391 1.17 -3.34 5.62
C GLY A 391 0.01 -3.35 4.61
N GLY A 392 0.32 -3.22 3.30
CA GLY A 392 -0.68 -3.09 2.23
C GLY A 392 -1.32 -1.69 2.11
N GLY A 393 -0.86 -0.71 2.88
CA GLY A 393 -1.35 0.67 2.91
C GLY A 393 -2.13 0.99 4.19
N PRO A 394 -3.31 0.38 4.43
CA PRO A 394 -4.19 0.75 5.55
C PRO A 394 -3.53 0.65 6.93
N LEU A 395 -2.82 -0.44 7.22
CA LEU A 395 -2.35 -0.72 8.59
C LEU A 395 -1.36 0.34 9.12
N PRO A 396 -0.27 0.71 8.40
CA PRO A 396 0.60 1.81 8.83
C PRO A 396 -0.08 3.16 8.83
N ARG A 397 -0.99 3.46 7.90
CA ARG A 397 -1.71 4.76 7.87
C ARG A 397 -2.55 4.95 9.13
N LEU A 398 -3.26 3.89 9.55
CA LEU A 398 -4.07 3.90 10.78
C LEU A 398 -3.18 4.05 12.02
N TRP A 399 -2.11 3.26 12.14
CA TRP A 399 -1.19 3.37 13.29
C TRP A 399 -0.45 4.70 13.34
N ALA A 400 0.06 5.18 12.20
CA ALA A 400 0.74 6.46 12.09
C ALA A 400 -0.18 7.61 12.53
N THR A 401 -1.41 7.64 12.01
CA THR A 401 -2.40 8.66 12.38
C THR A 401 -2.79 8.55 13.85
N ALA A 402 -3.09 7.33 14.33
CA ALA A 402 -3.50 7.09 15.71
C ALA A 402 -2.47 7.57 16.73
N LEU A 403 -1.21 7.14 16.59
CA LEU A 403 -0.16 7.38 17.58
C LEU A 403 0.33 8.82 17.58
N ASN A 404 0.32 9.50 16.43
CA ASN A 404 0.75 10.88 16.35
C ASN A 404 -0.28 11.87 16.94
N GLY A 405 -1.57 11.52 16.95
CA GLY A 405 -2.59 12.36 17.58
C GLY A 405 -2.85 13.71 16.88
N LEU A 406 -2.40 13.88 15.63
CA LEU A 406 -2.45 15.16 14.92
C LEU A 406 -3.76 15.40 14.13
N VAL A 407 -4.53 14.35 13.84
CA VAL A 407 -5.74 14.45 13.01
C VAL A 407 -7.00 14.50 13.88
N ASP A 408 -7.76 15.59 13.73
CA ASP A 408 -9.14 15.72 14.21
C ASP A 408 -9.93 16.61 13.23
N ILE A 409 -10.81 15.98 12.45
CA ILE A 409 -11.69 16.64 11.48
C ILE A 409 -13.18 16.40 11.79
N GLY A 410 -13.49 16.11 13.05
CA GLY A 410 -14.85 15.81 13.53
C GLY A 410 -15.31 14.38 13.24
N TYR A 411 -15.28 13.95 11.97
CA TYR A 411 -15.67 12.58 11.58
C TYR A 411 -14.56 11.55 11.76
N ILE A 412 -13.30 11.99 11.70
CA ILE A 412 -12.10 11.18 11.92
C ILE A 412 -11.27 11.84 13.02
N LYS A 413 -10.87 11.06 14.03
CA LYS A 413 -10.10 11.53 15.17
C LYS A 413 -9.06 10.52 15.62
N ALA A 414 -7.80 10.94 15.69
CA ALA A 414 -6.74 10.20 16.35
C ALA A 414 -6.90 10.26 17.87
N THR A 415 -6.75 9.13 18.57
CA THR A 415 -6.94 9.02 20.03
C THR A 415 -5.63 8.83 20.80
N GLY A 416 -4.49 8.77 20.10
CA GLY A 416 -3.18 8.39 20.65
C GLY A 416 -2.93 6.87 20.67
N HIS A 417 -3.94 6.04 20.42
CA HIS A 417 -3.82 4.57 20.39
C HIS A 417 -4.80 3.90 19.41
N SER A 418 -5.72 4.66 18.81
CA SER A 418 -6.67 4.21 17.79
C SER A 418 -7.08 5.40 16.90
N VAL A 419 -7.80 5.11 15.82
CA VAL A 419 -8.50 6.11 15.02
C VAL A 419 -10.00 5.89 15.19
N LYS A 420 -10.73 6.92 15.63
CA LYS A 420 -12.18 6.90 15.70
C LYS A 420 -12.74 7.44 14.39
N ILE A 421 -13.60 6.65 13.73
CA ILE A 421 -14.28 7.02 12.48
C ILE A 421 -15.79 6.98 12.75
N ASN A 422 -16.48 8.10 12.53
CA ASN A 422 -17.93 8.21 12.65
C ASN A 422 -18.55 8.16 11.24
N LEU A 423 -19.14 7.01 10.87
CA LEU A 423 -19.79 6.76 9.58
C LEU A 423 -21.29 7.06 9.59
#